data_AF-A0A4R2KDM6-F1
#
_entry.id   AF-A0A4R2KDM6-F1
#
_cell.length_a   1.000
_cell.length_b   1.000
_cell.length_c   1.000
_cell.angle_alpha   90.00
_cell.angle_beta   90.00
_cell.angle_gamma   90.00
#
_symmetry.space_group_name_H-M   'P 1'
#
loop_
_entity.id
_entity.type
_entity.pdbx_description
1 polymer ?
#
loop_
_entity_poly.entity_id
_entity_poly.type
_entity_poly.pdbx_seq_one_letter_code
_entity_poly.pdbx_strand_id
1 'polypeptide(L)'
;MRNRFPIYVVSKGRADRMITSRTLHYLGIPHFLIVETEEAGVYRTAAAGLGANVLALDPAYKSSYELCDNLGLSKSTGPGPARNFAWDHSVASGHEWHWVMDDNIRSFRRLHLSARIKVSDGAIFRAMEDFVQRYENVAMAGPNYSFFAISDHILPFTLNTRIYSCNLIRNNSPFRWRGRYNEDTILSLDMLKGGFCTILFNAFLQEKMATQVVTGGNTDDFYAVEGTLAKSAMLARVHPDVARVSRKFNRDHHHVDYRSFRRIPLVRSETEAVVEGNDDYGMRLVLSGSDQQIAPCEIPMKPFGRGSGSMQSDAPDCISAPSPMPGCGPFAAA
;
A
#
# COMPACT_ATOMS: atom_id res chain seq x y z
N MET A 1 -1.11 -22.27 -2.67
CA MET A 1 -0.43 -22.01 -3.97
C MET A 1 0.59 -20.89 -3.80
N ARG A 2 1.70 -20.89 -4.58
CA ARG A 2 2.78 -19.88 -4.45
C ARG A 2 2.83 -18.94 -5.65
N ASN A 3 3.16 -17.68 -5.39
CA ASN A 3 3.49 -16.66 -6.39
C ASN A 3 4.75 -17.02 -7.20
N ARG A 4 4.84 -16.48 -8.41
CA ARG A 4 5.93 -16.70 -9.37
C ARG A 4 7.06 -15.69 -9.18
N PHE A 5 6.73 -14.43 -8.91
CA PHE A 5 7.70 -13.33 -8.90
C PHE A 5 8.11 -12.92 -7.49
N PRO A 6 9.35 -12.43 -7.29
CA PRO A 6 9.85 -12.05 -5.98
C PRO A 6 9.02 -10.91 -5.38
N ILE A 7 8.88 -10.94 -4.05
CA ILE A 7 8.21 -9.89 -3.28
C ILE A 7 9.25 -9.14 -2.46
N TYR A 8 9.22 -7.81 -2.58
CA TYR A 8 10.05 -6.88 -1.83
C TYR A 8 9.17 -6.00 -0.94
N VAL A 9 9.53 -5.89 0.33
CA VAL A 9 8.91 -4.98 1.29
C VAL A 9 9.94 -3.90 1.63
N VAL A 10 9.60 -2.64 1.41
CA VAL A 10 10.45 -1.51 1.80
C VAL A 10 10.07 -1.07 3.21
N SER A 11 11.03 -1.06 4.13
CA SER A 11 10.78 -0.71 5.54
C SER A 11 11.90 0.15 6.12
N LYS A 12 11.53 1.10 6.99
CA LYS A 12 12.45 2.00 7.71
C LYS A 12 11.90 2.28 9.11
N GLY A 13 12.73 2.10 10.14
CA GLY A 13 12.38 2.41 11.54
C GLY A 13 11.24 1.60 12.13
N ARG A 14 10.96 0.39 11.60
CA ARG A 14 9.78 -0.44 11.96
C ARG A 14 10.14 -1.92 12.15
N ALA A 15 11.38 -2.20 12.55
CA ALA A 15 11.88 -3.56 12.79
C ALA A 15 11.10 -4.30 13.90
N ASP A 16 10.53 -3.60 14.87
CA ASP A 16 9.73 -4.19 15.95
C ASP A 16 8.37 -4.73 15.45
N ARG A 17 7.76 -4.05 14.46
CA ARG A 17 6.41 -4.35 13.96
C ARG A 17 6.44 -5.26 12.73
N MET A 18 7.14 -4.84 11.67
CA MET A 18 7.22 -5.50 10.37
C MET A 18 5.89 -6.11 9.88
N ILE A 19 4.81 -5.33 9.94
CA ILE A 19 3.42 -5.81 9.77
C ILE A 19 3.27 -6.60 8.47
N THR A 20 3.71 -6.05 7.35
CA THR A 20 3.61 -6.75 6.05
C THR A 20 4.47 -8.00 5.98
N SER A 21 5.68 -7.97 6.55
CA SER A 21 6.54 -9.16 6.58
C SER A 21 5.90 -10.31 7.36
N ARG A 22 5.28 -10.00 8.51
CA ARG A 22 4.53 -10.97 9.30
C ARG A 22 3.28 -11.48 8.56
N THR A 23 2.58 -10.60 7.84
CA THR A 23 1.46 -10.99 6.97
C THR A 23 1.92 -11.96 5.88
N LEU A 24 3.04 -11.68 5.20
CA LEU A 24 3.59 -12.56 4.16
C LEU A 24 4.07 -13.90 4.73
N HIS A 25 4.69 -13.88 5.92
CA HIS A 25 5.06 -15.10 6.64
C HIS A 25 3.84 -15.95 6.98
N TYR A 26 2.75 -15.36 7.47
CA TYR A 26 1.48 -16.06 7.70
C TYR A 26 0.92 -16.71 6.43
N LEU A 27 1.07 -16.06 5.27
CA LEU A 27 0.66 -16.61 3.98
C LEU A 27 1.64 -17.66 3.42
N GLY A 28 2.74 -17.93 4.12
CA GLY A 28 3.79 -18.86 3.67
C GLY A 28 4.57 -18.33 2.46
N ILE A 29 4.71 -17.00 2.31
CA ILE A 29 5.32 -16.35 1.15
C ILE A 29 6.73 -15.85 1.51
N PRO A 30 7.78 -16.45 0.92
CA PRO A 30 9.14 -15.92 1.05
C PRO A 30 9.26 -14.57 0.36
N HIS A 31 10.00 -13.66 0.98
CA HIS A 31 10.11 -12.29 0.51
C HIS A 31 11.44 -11.65 0.92
N PHE A 32 11.74 -10.49 0.35
CA PHE A 32 12.86 -9.65 0.70
C PHE A 32 12.39 -8.44 1.51
N LEU A 33 13.17 -8.03 2.50
CA LEU A 33 13.01 -6.79 3.24
C LEU A 33 14.14 -5.84 2.87
N ILE A 34 13.82 -4.74 2.20
CA ILE A 34 14.81 -3.70 1.87
C ILE A 34 14.75 -2.64 2.96
N VAL A 35 15.90 -2.43 3.59
CA VAL A 35 16.04 -1.56 4.77
C VAL A 35 17.27 -0.68 4.64
N GLU A 36 17.31 0.39 5.40
CA GLU A 36 18.49 1.27 5.45
C GLU A 36 19.74 0.51 5.90
N THR A 37 20.91 0.87 5.36
CA THR A 37 22.16 0.15 5.62
C THR A 37 22.44 0.04 7.13
N GLU A 38 22.22 1.14 7.85
CA GLU A 38 22.39 1.27 9.30
C GLU A 38 21.38 0.45 10.12
N GLU A 39 20.20 0.14 9.55
CA GLU A 39 19.15 -0.63 10.24
C GLU A 39 19.23 -2.14 9.97
N ALA A 40 20.05 -2.56 8.99
CA ALA A 40 20.11 -3.95 8.52
C ALA A 40 20.34 -4.97 9.63
N GLY A 41 21.19 -4.66 10.62
CA GLY A 41 21.46 -5.54 11.76
C GLY A 41 20.22 -5.78 12.63
N VAL A 42 19.51 -4.72 13.00
CA VAL A 42 18.30 -4.81 13.83
C VAL A 42 17.19 -5.56 13.09
N TYR A 43 17.00 -5.29 11.80
CA TYR A 43 16.02 -6.00 10.98
C TYR A 43 16.36 -7.48 10.82
N ARG A 44 17.63 -7.86 10.62
CA ARG A 44 18.02 -9.28 10.56
C ARG A 44 17.67 -10.03 11.84
N THR A 45 17.94 -9.42 12.99
CA THR A 45 17.56 -10.00 14.30
C THR A 45 16.05 -10.10 14.44
N ALA A 46 15.31 -9.04 14.12
CA ALA A 46 13.86 -9.03 14.27
C ALA A 46 13.15 -9.97 13.29
N ALA A 47 13.69 -10.13 12.08
CA ALA A 47 13.19 -11.02 11.05
C ALA A 47 13.61 -12.49 11.25
N ALA A 48 14.36 -12.81 12.31
CA ALA A 48 14.68 -14.19 12.65
C ALA A 48 13.40 -15.02 12.80
N GLY A 49 13.28 -16.08 12.01
CA GLY A 49 12.09 -16.95 11.96
C GLY A 49 10.98 -16.46 11.03
N LEU A 50 11.09 -15.26 10.45
CA LEU A 50 10.25 -14.86 9.32
C LEU A 50 10.82 -15.45 8.02
N GLY A 51 9.96 -15.70 7.04
CA GLY A 51 10.39 -16.12 5.69
C GLY A 51 11.03 -14.97 4.89
N ALA A 52 11.72 -14.06 5.56
CA ALA A 52 12.19 -12.80 5.02
C ALA A 52 13.73 -12.77 4.89
N ASN A 53 14.23 -12.34 3.74
CA ASN A 53 15.65 -12.07 3.54
C ASN A 53 15.92 -10.55 3.56
N VAL A 54 16.80 -10.09 4.45
CA VAL A 54 17.08 -8.66 4.63
C VAL A 54 18.17 -8.19 3.69
N LEU A 55 17.83 -7.24 2.81
CA LEU A 55 18.73 -6.55 1.91
C LEU A 55 18.99 -5.12 2.40
N ALA A 56 20.27 -4.78 2.56
CA ALA A 56 20.68 -3.42 2.88
C ALA A 56 20.61 -2.56 1.61
N LEU A 57 19.93 -1.42 1.68
CA LEU A 57 19.86 -0.45 0.58
C LEU A 57 21.26 0.12 0.30
N ASP A 58 21.68 0.12 -0.96
CA ASP A 58 22.88 0.85 -1.38
C ASP A 58 22.61 2.37 -1.37
N PRO A 59 23.38 3.17 -0.61
CA PRO A 59 23.22 4.63 -0.53
C PRO A 59 23.28 5.34 -1.89
N ALA A 60 23.93 4.77 -2.91
CA ALA A 60 23.99 5.33 -4.26
C ALA A 60 22.60 5.51 -4.90
N TYR A 61 21.62 4.68 -4.51
CA TYR A 61 20.24 4.81 -4.98
C TYR A 61 19.56 6.07 -4.45
N LYS A 62 20.03 6.65 -3.34
CA LYS A 62 19.50 7.91 -2.81
C LYS A 62 20.13 9.12 -3.49
N SER A 63 21.43 9.08 -3.73
CA SER A 63 22.17 10.21 -4.33
C SER A 63 21.84 10.41 -5.81
N SER A 64 21.52 9.34 -6.53
CA SER A 64 21.15 9.36 -7.96
C SER A 64 19.65 9.47 -8.24
N TYR A 65 18.81 9.49 -7.20
CA TYR A 65 17.35 9.46 -7.36
C TYR A 65 16.80 10.78 -7.87
N GLU A 66 15.94 10.73 -8.89
CA GLU A 66 15.23 11.90 -9.39
C GLU A 66 14.12 12.30 -8.41
N LEU A 67 14.38 13.29 -7.56
CA LEU A 67 13.46 13.72 -6.49
C LEU A 67 12.26 14.53 -6.97
N CYS A 68 12.28 15.03 -8.20
CA CYS A 68 11.25 15.92 -8.78
C CYS A 68 10.98 17.21 -7.96
N ASP A 69 11.95 17.64 -7.15
CA ASP A 69 11.95 18.89 -6.41
C ASP A 69 13.37 19.47 -6.26
N ASN A 70 13.47 20.63 -5.63
CA ASN A 70 14.74 21.36 -5.42
C ASN A 70 15.18 21.33 -3.94
N LEU A 71 14.73 20.36 -3.14
CA LEU A 71 15.01 20.28 -1.71
C LEU A 71 16.32 19.51 -1.40
N GLY A 72 16.91 18.89 -2.42
CA GLY A 72 18.14 18.10 -2.30
C GLY A 72 18.00 16.94 -1.30
N LEU A 73 19.10 16.59 -0.65
CA LEU A 73 19.16 15.51 0.36
C LEU A 73 18.94 16.01 1.80
N SER A 74 18.57 17.28 1.97
CA SER A 74 18.24 17.86 3.30
C SER A 74 16.98 17.23 3.92
N LYS A 75 16.16 16.57 3.11
CA LYS A 75 14.96 15.83 3.51
C LYS A 75 15.05 14.39 3.05
N SER A 76 14.27 13.52 3.70
CA SER A 76 14.08 12.13 3.27
C SER A 76 13.72 12.03 1.78
N THR A 77 14.38 11.14 1.06
CA THR A 77 14.18 10.89 -0.38
C THR A 77 12.89 10.14 -0.69
N GLY A 78 12.11 9.78 0.34
CA GLY A 78 10.98 8.88 0.20
C GLY A 78 11.42 7.42 -0.04
N PRO A 79 10.48 6.52 -0.40
CA PRO A 79 10.76 5.10 -0.53
C PRO A 79 11.30 4.73 -1.93
N GLY A 80 11.23 5.64 -2.90
CA GLY A 80 11.58 5.38 -4.30
C GLY A 80 12.97 4.80 -4.53
N PRO A 81 14.04 5.29 -3.86
CA PRO A 81 15.36 4.66 -3.93
C PRO A 81 15.36 3.17 -3.61
N ALA A 82 14.71 2.78 -2.52
CA ALA A 82 14.59 1.37 -2.11
C ALA A 82 13.77 0.56 -3.11
N ARG A 83 12.77 1.17 -3.76
CA ARG A 83 11.96 0.51 -4.79
C ARG A 83 12.72 0.35 -6.11
N ASN A 84 13.59 1.28 -6.49
CA ASN A 84 14.52 1.10 -7.61
C ASN A 84 15.56 0.02 -7.31
N PHE A 85 16.07 -0.04 -6.07
CA PHE A 85 16.96 -1.13 -5.65
C PHE A 85 16.28 -2.50 -5.72
N ALA A 86 15.01 -2.60 -5.30
CA ALA A 86 14.18 -3.80 -5.46
C ALA A 86 14.07 -4.22 -6.93
N TRP A 87 13.85 -3.25 -7.81
CA TRP A 87 13.71 -3.46 -9.23
C TRP A 87 15.00 -4.02 -9.83
N ASP A 88 16.13 -3.37 -9.59
CA ASP A 88 17.41 -3.79 -10.15
C ASP A 88 17.88 -5.13 -9.57
N HIS A 89 17.64 -5.38 -8.27
CA HIS A 89 17.85 -6.71 -7.67
C HIS A 89 17.00 -7.78 -8.35
N SER A 90 15.74 -7.49 -8.67
CA SER A 90 14.87 -8.43 -9.37
C SER A 90 15.32 -8.70 -10.81
N VAL A 91 15.79 -7.68 -11.52
CA VAL A 91 16.34 -7.81 -12.88
C VAL A 91 17.62 -8.66 -12.83
N ALA A 92 18.53 -8.36 -11.91
CA ALA A 92 19.76 -9.11 -11.71
C ALA A 92 19.51 -10.58 -11.33
N SER A 93 18.39 -10.86 -10.68
CA SER A 93 17.93 -12.22 -10.33
C SER A 93 17.25 -12.95 -11.49
N GLY A 94 17.15 -12.35 -12.68
CA GLY A 94 16.59 -12.98 -13.88
C GLY A 94 15.06 -13.04 -13.92
N HIS A 95 14.36 -12.25 -13.11
CA HIS A 95 12.90 -12.22 -13.13
C HIS A 95 12.36 -11.20 -14.15
N GLU A 96 11.23 -11.52 -14.77
CA GLU A 96 10.54 -10.63 -15.72
C GLU A 96 9.64 -9.60 -15.04
N TRP A 97 9.23 -9.87 -13.81
CA TRP A 97 8.38 -9.00 -13.00
C TRP A 97 8.83 -9.06 -11.53
N HIS A 98 8.39 -8.10 -10.74
CA HIS A 98 8.54 -8.12 -9.29
C HIS A 98 7.34 -7.48 -8.60
N TRP A 99 7.12 -7.90 -7.35
CA TRP A 99 6.23 -7.21 -6.43
C TRP A 99 7.02 -6.30 -5.51
N VAL A 100 6.59 -5.06 -5.35
CA VAL A 100 7.12 -4.16 -4.32
C VAL A 100 5.98 -3.55 -3.51
N MET A 101 6.11 -3.57 -2.19
CA MET A 101 5.05 -3.15 -1.29
C MET A 101 5.53 -2.37 -0.06
N ASP A 102 4.62 -1.57 0.49
CA ASP A 102 4.79 -0.88 1.76
C ASP A 102 4.78 -1.89 2.93
N ASP A 103 5.38 -1.52 4.06
CA ASP A 103 5.52 -2.40 5.23
C ASP A 103 4.34 -2.39 6.22
N ASN A 104 3.20 -1.77 5.87
CA ASN A 104 2.06 -1.58 6.75
C ASN A 104 0.72 -2.16 6.24
N ILE A 105 0.78 -3.14 5.35
CA ILE A 105 -0.35 -3.99 4.93
C ILE A 105 -0.54 -5.12 5.95
N ARG A 106 -1.69 -5.13 6.65
CA ARG A 106 -1.98 -6.11 7.74
C ARG A 106 -2.66 -7.39 7.26
N SER A 107 -3.31 -7.36 6.10
CA SER A 107 -3.89 -8.55 5.50
C SER A 107 -4.13 -8.36 4.00
N PHE A 108 -4.30 -9.48 3.30
CA PHE A 108 -4.84 -9.51 1.95
C PHE A 108 -6.20 -10.19 1.96
N ARG A 109 -7.09 -9.77 1.05
CA ARG A 109 -8.48 -10.23 1.03
C ARG A 109 -8.99 -10.51 -0.38
N ARG A 110 -9.90 -11.47 -0.49
CA ARG A 110 -10.72 -11.72 -1.68
C ARG A 110 -12.06 -11.01 -1.49
N LEU A 111 -12.48 -10.20 -2.45
CA LEU A 111 -13.86 -9.71 -2.51
C LEU A 111 -14.73 -10.80 -3.14
N HIS A 112 -15.77 -11.21 -2.42
CA HIS A 112 -16.73 -12.20 -2.88
C HIS A 112 -18.08 -11.95 -2.21
N LEU A 113 -19.14 -11.74 -2.99
CA LEU A 113 -20.50 -11.48 -2.49
C LEU A 113 -20.54 -10.35 -1.45
N SER A 114 -19.89 -9.23 -1.79
CA SER A 114 -19.70 -8.06 -0.91
C SER A 114 -18.94 -8.33 0.41
N ALA A 115 -18.47 -9.56 0.66
CA ALA A 115 -17.60 -9.89 1.78
C ALA A 115 -16.13 -9.71 1.37
N ARG A 116 -15.34 -9.10 2.27
CA ARG A 116 -13.88 -8.96 2.14
C ARG A 116 -13.20 -10.06 2.95
N ILE A 117 -13.07 -11.24 2.36
CA ILE A 117 -12.65 -12.47 3.03
C ILE A 117 -11.12 -12.50 3.11
N LYS A 118 -10.57 -12.66 4.31
CA LYS A 118 -9.11 -12.76 4.51
C LYS A 118 -8.57 -14.02 3.82
N VAL A 119 -7.48 -13.89 3.08
CA VAL A 119 -6.81 -15.03 2.44
C VAL A 119 -5.77 -15.65 3.38
N SER A 120 -5.49 -16.93 3.17
CA SER A 120 -4.55 -17.71 4.00
C SER A 120 -3.33 -18.23 3.22
N ASP A 121 -3.23 -17.97 1.92
CA ASP A 121 -2.06 -18.31 1.11
C ASP A 121 -1.82 -17.31 -0.04
N GLY A 122 -0.83 -17.61 -0.89
CA GLY A 122 -0.43 -16.76 -2.01
C GLY A 122 -1.25 -16.89 -3.29
N ALA A 123 -2.40 -17.58 -3.29
CA ALA A 123 -3.17 -17.83 -4.51
C ALA A 123 -3.58 -16.55 -5.25
N ILE A 124 -3.92 -15.47 -4.52
CA ILE A 124 -4.30 -14.20 -5.15
C ILE A 124 -3.15 -13.53 -5.91
N PHE A 125 -1.90 -13.69 -5.43
CA PHE A 125 -0.74 -13.13 -6.11
C PHE A 125 -0.53 -13.87 -7.41
N ARG A 126 -0.57 -15.21 -7.36
CA ARG A 126 -0.45 -16.04 -8.56
C ARG A 126 -1.54 -15.72 -9.59
N ALA A 127 -2.78 -15.53 -9.15
CA ALA A 127 -3.89 -15.15 -10.03
C ALA A 127 -3.68 -13.78 -10.69
N MET A 128 -3.16 -12.78 -9.96
CA MET A 128 -2.83 -11.47 -10.54
C MET A 128 -1.67 -11.58 -11.54
N GLU A 129 -0.62 -12.34 -11.22
CA GLU A 129 0.53 -12.56 -12.11
C GLU A 129 0.14 -13.22 -13.42
N ASP A 130 -0.65 -14.29 -13.35
CA ASP A 130 -1.12 -15.02 -14.54
C ASP A 130 -2.18 -14.20 -15.31
N PHE A 131 -2.89 -13.25 -14.68
CA PHE A 131 -3.78 -12.33 -15.39
C PHE A 131 -3.00 -11.29 -16.20
N VAL A 132 -1.98 -10.66 -15.62
CA VAL A 132 -1.24 -9.59 -16.31
C VAL A 132 -0.38 -10.11 -17.46
N GLN A 133 0.18 -11.32 -17.33
CA GLN A 133 1.03 -11.93 -18.36
C GLN A 133 0.28 -12.20 -19.68
N ARG A 134 -1.06 -12.30 -19.64
CA ARG A 134 -1.90 -12.45 -20.84
C ARG A 134 -1.87 -11.23 -21.76
N TYR A 135 -1.24 -10.13 -21.35
CA TYR A 135 -1.26 -8.87 -22.07
C TYR A 135 0.15 -8.29 -22.22
N GLU A 136 0.48 -7.90 -23.45
CA GLU A 136 1.81 -7.40 -23.78
C GLU A 136 2.05 -5.97 -23.32
N ASN A 137 0.97 -5.18 -23.17
CA ASN A 137 1.07 -3.76 -22.85
C ASN A 137 0.75 -3.44 -21.39
N VAL A 138 0.69 -4.42 -20.49
CA VAL A 138 0.58 -4.15 -19.04
C VAL A 138 1.96 -3.92 -18.46
N ALA A 139 2.16 -2.80 -17.75
CA ALA A 139 3.42 -2.48 -17.08
C ALA A 139 3.34 -2.54 -15.55
N MET A 140 2.15 -2.34 -14.98
CA MET A 140 1.95 -2.26 -13.53
C MET A 140 0.55 -2.72 -13.13
N ALA A 141 0.45 -3.48 -12.05
CA ALA A 141 -0.82 -3.93 -11.50
C ALA A 141 -0.77 -4.07 -9.99
N GLY A 142 -1.91 -4.21 -9.33
CA GLY A 142 -1.94 -4.50 -7.91
C GLY A 142 -3.34 -4.52 -7.29
N PRO A 143 -3.46 -4.99 -6.04
CA PRO A 143 -4.73 -5.05 -5.34
C PRO A 143 -5.21 -3.66 -4.90
N ASN A 144 -6.52 -3.44 -4.97
CA ASN A 144 -7.16 -2.22 -4.45
C ASN A 144 -7.19 -2.23 -2.91
N TYR A 145 -7.39 -1.06 -2.31
CA TYR A 145 -7.59 -0.98 -0.87
C TYR A 145 -8.93 -1.55 -0.44
N SER A 146 -8.92 -2.31 0.65
CA SER A 146 -10.12 -2.92 1.22
C SER A 146 -11.22 -1.92 1.56
N PHE A 147 -10.86 -0.69 1.93
CA PHE A 147 -11.80 0.39 2.25
C PHE A 147 -12.39 1.10 1.03
N PHE A 148 -11.90 0.83 -0.19
CA PHE A 148 -12.49 1.34 -1.43
C PHE A 148 -13.39 0.33 -2.16
N ALA A 149 -13.23 -0.97 -1.86
CA ALA A 149 -14.04 -2.04 -2.42
C ALA A 149 -15.06 -2.55 -1.40
N ILE A 150 -16.12 -1.78 -1.19
CA ILE A 150 -17.14 -2.06 -0.17
C ILE A 150 -18.28 -2.97 -0.65
N SER A 151 -18.50 -3.06 -1.97
CA SER A 151 -19.49 -3.94 -2.59
C SER A 151 -18.89 -4.67 -3.78
N ASP A 152 -19.50 -5.79 -4.17
CA ASP A 152 -19.17 -6.58 -5.36
C ASP A 152 -19.84 -6.09 -6.65
N HIS A 153 -20.59 -4.99 -6.60
CA HIS A 153 -21.11 -4.30 -7.78
C HIS A 153 -20.04 -3.51 -8.56
N ILE A 154 -18.78 -3.66 -8.20
CA ILE A 154 -17.63 -3.08 -8.91
C ILE A 154 -17.05 -4.12 -9.87
N LEU A 155 -16.55 -3.67 -11.03
CA LEU A 155 -15.84 -4.56 -11.96
C LEU A 155 -14.67 -5.25 -11.25
N PRO A 156 -14.32 -6.50 -11.59
CA PRO A 156 -13.24 -7.25 -10.93
C PRO A 156 -11.86 -6.56 -10.97
N PHE A 157 -11.66 -5.65 -11.91
CA PHE A 157 -10.51 -4.77 -12.00
C PHE A 157 -10.88 -3.45 -12.67
N THR A 158 -10.04 -2.43 -12.47
CA THR A 158 -10.13 -1.13 -13.12
C THR A 158 -8.87 -0.91 -13.95
N LEU A 159 -9.03 -0.57 -15.22
CA LEU A 159 -7.92 -0.27 -16.11
C LEU A 159 -7.47 1.19 -15.99
N ASN A 160 -6.19 1.39 -16.27
CA ASN A 160 -5.58 2.67 -16.61
C ASN A 160 -5.75 3.72 -15.52
N THR A 161 -5.38 3.30 -14.31
CA THR A 161 -5.39 4.12 -13.11
C THR A 161 -4.13 3.87 -12.27
N ARG A 162 -3.99 4.62 -11.19
CA ARG A 162 -2.91 4.44 -10.22
C ARG A 162 -3.00 3.14 -9.44
N ILE A 163 -1.85 2.52 -9.24
CA ILE A 163 -1.65 1.43 -8.29
C ILE A 163 -0.87 1.98 -7.10
N TYR A 164 -1.25 1.60 -5.88
CA TYR A 164 -0.64 2.13 -4.66
C TYR A 164 -0.18 1.01 -3.74
N SER A 165 0.96 1.20 -3.09
CA SER A 165 1.45 0.42 -1.94
C SER A 165 1.69 -1.08 -2.12
N CYS A 166 1.18 -1.72 -3.16
CA CYS A 166 1.44 -3.12 -3.49
C CYS A 166 1.40 -3.24 -5.01
N ASN A 167 2.57 -3.25 -5.62
CA ASN A 167 2.73 -3.08 -7.06
C ASN A 167 3.45 -4.29 -7.66
N LEU A 168 2.80 -4.97 -8.59
CA LEU A 168 3.40 -5.90 -9.54
C LEU A 168 3.87 -5.10 -10.75
N ILE A 169 5.16 -5.14 -11.05
CA ILE A 169 5.79 -4.29 -12.06
C ILE A 169 6.60 -5.14 -13.04
N ARG A 170 6.46 -4.81 -14.32
CA ARG A 170 7.20 -5.44 -15.41
C ARG A 170 8.63 -4.93 -15.45
N ASN A 171 9.61 -5.83 -15.37
CA ASN A 171 11.01 -5.45 -15.16
C ASN A 171 11.66 -4.76 -16.35
N ASN A 172 11.23 -5.11 -17.57
CA ASN A 172 11.71 -4.51 -18.82
C ASN A 172 11.00 -3.18 -19.18
N SER A 173 10.15 -2.63 -18.28
CA SER A 173 9.56 -1.31 -18.49
C SER A 173 10.67 -0.24 -18.58
N PRO A 174 10.58 0.71 -19.52
CA PRO A 174 11.57 1.78 -19.67
C PRO A 174 11.46 2.86 -18.57
N PHE A 175 10.45 2.77 -17.71
CA PHE A 175 10.21 3.72 -16.62
C PHE A 175 10.82 3.23 -15.31
N ARG A 176 11.13 4.19 -14.42
CA ARG A 176 11.69 3.93 -13.08
C ARG A 176 10.98 4.79 -12.04
N TRP A 177 11.10 4.40 -10.77
CA TRP A 177 10.57 5.20 -9.67
C TRP A 177 11.28 6.55 -9.64
N ARG A 178 10.49 7.62 -9.48
CA ARG A 178 10.97 9.00 -9.29
C ARG A 178 9.97 9.79 -8.46
N GLY A 179 10.43 10.93 -7.94
CA GLY A 179 9.68 11.81 -7.08
C GLY A 179 9.85 11.47 -5.60
N ARG A 180 10.04 12.50 -4.77
CA ARG A 180 10.06 12.37 -3.30
C ARG A 180 8.69 11.95 -2.74
N TYR A 181 7.63 12.40 -3.41
CA TYR A 181 6.24 12.14 -3.02
C TYR A 181 5.42 11.61 -4.19
N ASN A 182 4.44 10.75 -3.91
CA ASN A 182 3.52 10.22 -4.93
C ASN A 182 4.24 9.45 -6.05
N GLU A 183 5.38 8.84 -5.74
CA GLU A 183 6.18 8.01 -6.64
C GLU A 183 5.34 6.92 -7.32
N ASP A 184 4.38 6.33 -6.61
CA ASP A 184 3.37 5.41 -7.16
C ASP A 184 2.51 6.06 -8.26
N THR A 185 2.01 7.26 -8.00
CA THR A 185 1.17 8.00 -8.96
C THR A 185 1.98 8.41 -10.18
N ILE A 186 3.20 8.88 -9.96
CA ILE A 186 4.10 9.32 -11.03
C ILE A 186 4.43 8.14 -11.94
N LEU A 187 4.85 7.01 -11.38
CA LEU A 187 5.17 5.81 -12.17
C LEU A 187 3.96 5.33 -12.98
N SER A 188 2.77 5.28 -12.35
CA SER A 188 1.53 4.92 -13.04
C SER A 188 1.26 5.87 -14.22
N LEU A 189 1.41 7.18 -14.02
CA LEU A 189 1.16 8.18 -15.08
C LEU A 189 2.21 8.13 -16.20
N ASP A 190 3.48 7.93 -15.87
CA ASP A 190 4.55 7.78 -16.86
C ASP A 190 4.30 6.57 -17.76
N MET A 191 3.94 5.43 -17.18
CA MET A 191 3.57 4.22 -17.93
C MET A 191 2.34 4.44 -18.83
N LEU A 192 1.29 5.07 -18.30
CA LEU A 192 0.07 5.36 -19.07
C LEU A 192 0.33 6.34 -20.23
N LYS A 193 1.16 7.36 -20.01
CA LYS A 193 1.60 8.28 -21.07
C LYS A 193 2.50 7.59 -22.10
N GLY A 194 3.25 6.58 -21.67
CA GLY A 194 4.03 5.68 -22.54
C GLY A 194 3.20 4.69 -23.36
N GLY A 195 1.87 4.71 -23.25
CA GLY A 195 1.00 3.79 -23.99
C GLY A 195 0.83 2.41 -23.33
N PHE A 196 1.37 2.20 -22.13
CA PHE A 196 1.10 1.00 -21.33
C PHE A 196 -0.25 1.10 -20.62
N CYS A 197 -0.74 -0.05 -20.18
CA CYS A 197 -1.89 -0.22 -19.31
C CYS A 197 -1.46 -0.48 -17.87
N THR A 198 -2.34 -0.09 -16.95
CA THR A 198 -2.26 -0.51 -15.54
C THR A 198 -3.54 -1.22 -15.11
N ILE A 199 -3.43 -2.14 -14.15
CA ILE A 199 -4.57 -2.95 -13.68
C ILE A 199 -4.70 -2.87 -12.16
N LEU A 200 -5.75 -2.21 -11.68
CA LEU A 200 -6.12 -2.19 -10.27
C LEU A 200 -7.17 -3.28 -9.99
N PHE A 201 -6.78 -4.36 -9.32
CA PHE A 201 -7.70 -5.46 -9.02
C PHE A 201 -8.67 -5.07 -7.90
N ASN A 202 -9.96 -5.23 -8.13
CA ASN A 202 -11.03 -5.08 -7.15
C ASN A 202 -11.47 -6.42 -6.56
N ALA A 203 -11.23 -7.52 -7.28
CA ALA A 203 -11.44 -8.88 -6.77
C ALA A 203 -10.43 -9.21 -5.64
N PHE A 204 -9.23 -8.65 -5.69
CA PHE A 204 -8.17 -8.87 -4.70
C PHE A 204 -7.82 -7.55 -4.01
N LEU A 205 -7.71 -7.58 -2.70
CA LEU A 205 -7.64 -6.40 -1.88
C LEU A 205 -6.46 -6.45 -0.91
N GLN A 206 -5.87 -5.30 -0.65
CA GLN A 206 -4.92 -5.08 0.43
C GLN A 206 -5.59 -4.31 1.57
N GLU A 207 -5.39 -4.77 2.79
CA GLU A 207 -5.83 -4.10 3.99
C GLU A 207 -4.65 -3.32 4.59
N LYS A 208 -4.50 -2.07 4.13
CA LYS A 208 -3.45 -1.17 4.61
C LYS A 208 -3.86 -0.51 5.92
N MET A 209 -2.94 -0.41 6.87
CA MET A 209 -3.14 0.42 8.05
C MET A 209 -3.20 1.90 7.69
N ALA A 210 -4.05 2.65 8.39
CA ALA A 210 -4.19 4.08 8.20
C ALA A 210 -2.83 4.80 8.40
N THR A 211 -2.41 5.55 7.39
CA THR A 211 -1.26 6.46 7.45
C THR A 211 -1.49 7.48 8.56
N GLN A 212 -0.51 7.69 9.44
CA GLN A 212 -0.55 8.48 10.70
C GLN A 212 -0.90 7.72 11.99
N VAL A 213 -1.35 6.46 11.92
CA VAL A 213 -1.52 5.62 13.13
C VAL A 213 -0.23 4.86 13.47
N VAL A 214 0.65 4.69 12.49
CA VAL A 214 1.92 3.95 12.62
C VAL A 214 3.08 4.93 12.57
N THR A 215 3.76 5.11 13.71
CA THR A 215 5.04 5.83 13.83
C THR A 215 6.15 5.14 13.02
N GLY A 216 7.19 5.89 12.64
CA GLY A 216 8.26 5.42 11.76
C GLY A 216 7.94 5.57 10.27
N GLY A 217 8.89 5.20 9.41
CA GLY A 217 8.82 5.40 7.97
C GLY A 217 8.70 6.87 7.57
N ASN A 218 8.07 7.12 6.42
CA ASN A 218 7.89 8.46 5.86
C ASN A 218 6.90 9.37 6.64
N THR A 219 6.24 8.85 7.68
CA THR A 219 5.27 9.64 8.47
C THR A 219 6.00 10.72 9.28
N ASP A 220 7.08 10.32 9.95
CA ASP A 220 7.85 11.17 10.87
C ASP A 220 8.63 12.25 10.08
N ASP A 221 9.04 11.93 8.84
CA ASP A 221 9.84 12.80 7.99
C ASP A 221 9.04 13.84 7.18
N PHE A 222 7.72 13.64 6.95
CA PHE A 222 6.98 14.47 5.97
C PHE A 222 5.68 15.14 6.46
N TYR A 223 4.87 14.47 7.28
CA TYR A 223 3.47 14.89 7.44
C TYR A 223 3.18 15.67 8.72
N ALA A 224 4.05 15.61 9.73
CA ALA A 224 3.80 16.21 11.04
C ALA A 224 3.95 17.74 11.07
N VAL A 225 4.76 18.32 10.17
CA VAL A 225 5.14 19.74 10.22
C VAL A 225 4.65 20.55 9.01
N GLU A 226 4.69 19.98 7.80
CA GLU A 226 4.48 20.75 6.55
C GLU A 226 3.11 20.54 5.88
N GLY A 227 2.25 19.70 6.47
CA GLY A 227 0.96 19.34 5.87
C GLY A 227 1.11 18.52 4.58
N THR A 228 0.17 18.69 3.65
CA THR A 228 0.07 17.84 2.43
C THR A 228 0.15 18.63 1.12
N LEU A 229 0.43 19.94 1.21
CA LEU A 229 0.51 20.83 0.06
C LEU A 229 1.74 20.54 -0.80
N ALA A 230 2.94 20.45 -0.21
CA ALA A 230 4.18 20.18 -0.94
C ALA A 230 4.08 18.90 -1.79
N LYS A 231 3.54 17.84 -1.17
CA LYS A 231 3.21 16.58 -1.85
C LYS A 231 2.26 16.79 -3.04
N SER A 232 1.18 17.53 -2.86
CA SER A 232 0.17 17.72 -3.91
C SER A 232 0.66 18.64 -5.03
N ALA A 233 1.39 19.70 -4.69
CA ALA A 233 1.97 20.65 -5.62
C ALA A 233 3.08 20.03 -6.48
N MET A 234 3.91 19.14 -5.90
CA MET A 234 4.92 18.42 -6.66
C MET A 234 4.29 17.60 -7.79
N LEU A 235 3.24 16.82 -7.51
CA LEU A 235 2.56 16.03 -8.54
C LEU A 235 1.95 16.91 -9.63
N ALA A 236 1.31 18.02 -9.26
CA ALA A 236 0.75 18.98 -10.21
C ALA A 236 1.83 19.62 -11.10
N ARG A 237 3.05 19.84 -10.57
CA ARG A 237 4.18 20.34 -11.37
C ARG A 237 4.75 19.28 -12.32
N VAL A 238 4.82 18.02 -11.87
CA VAL A 238 5.38 16.91 -12.68
C VAL A 238 4.43 16.46 -13.79
N HIS A 239 3.11 16.47 -13.53
CA HIS A 239 2.08 16.09 -14.50
C HIS A 239 0.97 17.17 -14.61
N PRO A 240 1.28 18.40 -15.06
CA PRO A 240 0.33 19.52 -15.06
C PRO A 240 -0.85 19.31 -16.03
N ASP A 241 -0.69 18.43 -17.01
CA ASP A 241 -1.69 18.06 -18.00
C ASP A 241 -2.84 17.20 -17.43
N VAL A 242 -2.60 16.50 -16.31
CA VAL A 242 -3.58 15.57 -15.71
C VAL A 242 -3.74 15.73 -14.20
N ALA A 243 -2.85 16.45 -13.52
CA ALA A 243 -2.85 16.61 -12.08
C ALA A 243 -3.00 18.08 -11.65
N ARG A 244 -3.76 18.31 -10.59
CA ARG A 244 -3.93 19.62 -9.96
C ARG A 244 -4.02 19.51 -8.45
N VAL A 245 -3.68 20.59 -7.74
CA VAL A 245 -3.99 20.71 -6.31
C VAL A 245 -5.50 20.88 -6.14
N SER A 246 -6.04 20.25 -5.11
CA SER A 246 -7.45 20.23 -4.74
C SER A 246 -7.57 20.13 -3.22
N ARG A 247 -8.80 20.24 -2.68
CA ARG A 247 -9.05 20.03 -1.26
C ARG A 247 -9.93 18.80 -1.07
N LYS A 248 -9.51 17.85 -0.23
CA LYS A 248 -10.25 16.63 0.11
C LYS A 248 -10.02 16.29 1.57
N PHE A 249 -11.04 15.76 2.24
CA PHE A 249 -10.95 15.37 3.67
C PHE A 249 -10.41 16.51 4.56
N ASN A 250 -10.83 17.74 4.27
CA ASN A 250 -10.38 18.96 4.92
C ASN A 250 -8.85 19.24 4.88
N ARG A 251 -8.13 18.70 3.90
CA ARG A 251 -6.70 18.97 3.68
C ARG A 251 -6.35 19.14 2.20
N ASP A 252 -5.17 19.69 1.93
CA ASP A 252 -4.61 19.74 0.57
C ASP A 252 -4.42 18.33 0.02
N HIS A 253 -4.83 18.14 -1.22
CA HIS A 253 -4.75 16.84 -1.88
C HIS A 253 -4.62 17.02 -3.38
N HIS A 254 -3.92 16.12 -4.06
CA HIS A 254 -3.94 16.11 -5.52
C HIS A 254 -5.26 15.52 -6.06
N HIS A 255 -5.72 16.03 -7.19
CA HIS A 255 -6.67 15.38 -8.08
C HIS A 255 -5.92 15.00 -9.36
N VAL A 256 -6.16 13.78 -9.86
CA VAL A 256 -5.61 13.30 -11.13
C VAL A 256 -6.76 12.83 -12.01
N ASP A 257 -6.79 13.32 -13.24
CA ASP A 257 -7.75 12.92 -14.27
C ASP A 257 -7.19 11.79 -15.13
N TYR A 258 -7.78 10.60 -14.99
CA TYR A 258 -7.38 9.41 -15.76
C TYR A 258 -8.24 9.17 -17.01
N ARG A 259 -9.23 10.03 -17.30
CA ARG A 259 -10.23 9.77 -18.36
C ARG A 259 -9.60 9.58 -19.73
N SER A 260 -8.57 10.36 -20.05
CA SER A 260 -7.85 10.30 -21.33
C SER A 260 -7.20 8.95 -21.59
N PHE A 261 -6.76 8.22 -20.55
CA PHE A 261 -6.08 6.93 -20.65
C PHE A 261 -7.05 5.75 -20.82
N ARG A 262 -8.36 5.93 -20.63
CA ARG A 262 -9.36 4.87 -20.86
C ARG A 262 -9.40 4.37 -22.31
N ARG A 263 -8.84 5.14 -23.24
CA ARG A 263 -8.73 4.78 -24.66
C ARG A 263 -7.67 3.72 -24.95
N ILE A 264 -6.76 3.42 -24.02
CA ILE A 264 -5.68 2.45 -24.21
C ILE A 264 -6.26 1.05 -23.93
N PRO A 265 -6.46 0.19 -24.95
CA PRO A 265 -6.99 -1.15 -24.74
C PRO A 265 -5.90 -2.09 -24.22
N LEU A 266 -6.30 -3.20 -23.62
CA LEU A 266 -5.39 -4.32 -23.37
C LEU A 266 -5.03 -5.00 -24.70
N VAL A 267 -3.75 -5.25 -24.93
CA VAL A 267 -3.24 -5.99 -26.09
C VAL A 267 -2.90 -7.40 -25.63
N ARG A 268 -3.61 -8.41 -26.14
CA ARG A 268 -3.37 -9.81 -25.76
C ARG A 268 -2.00 -10.27 -26.25
N SER A 269 -1.32 -11.05 -25.41
CA SER A 269 -0.11 -11.77 -25.79
C SER A 269 -0.41 -12.84 -26.81
N GLU A 270 0.41 -12.91 -27.86
CA GLU A 270 0.35 -13.99 -28.86
C GLU A 270 0.94 -15.31 -28.33
N THR A 271 1.77 -15.24 -27.28
CA THR A 271 2.51 -16.40 -26.75
C THR A 271 1.83 -17.07 -25.56
N GLU A 272 0.93 -16.36 -24.87
CA GLU A 272 0.21 -16.93 -23.73
C GLU A 272 -1.04 -17.69 -24.18
N ALA A 273 -1.09 -18.98 -23.85
CA ALA A 273 -2.22 -19.82 -24.20
C ALA A 273 -3.52 -19.36 -23.49
N VAL A 274 -4.62 -19.38 -24.23
CA VAL A 274 -5.96 -19.22 -23.63
C VAL A 274 -6.28 -20.51 -22.90
N VAL A 275 -6.31 -20.47 -21.57
CA VAL A 275 -6.84 -21.57 -20.76
C VAL A 275 -8.37 -21.52 -20.86
N GLU A 276 -8.99 -22.60 -21.32
CA GLU A 276 -10.44 -22.75 -21.31
C GLU A 276 -10.97 -22.96 -19.89
N GLY A 277 -12.08 -22.32 -19.56
CA GLY A 277 -12.72 -22.42 -18.25
C GLY A 277 -12.18 -21.46 -17.20
N ASN A 278 -12.67 -21.63 -15.96
CA ASN A 278 -12.25 -20.84 -14.81
C ASN A 278 -11.20 -21.61 -14.02
N ASP A 279 -10.04 -21.00 -13.78
CA ASP A 279 -9.07 -21.46 -12.80
C ASP A 279 -9.25 -20.62 -11.51
N ASP A 280 -9.70 -21.28 -10.45
CA ASP A 280 -9.86 -20.67 -9.13
C ASP A 280 -8.57 -20.74 -8.29
N TYR A 281 -7.46 -21.23 -8.85
CA TYR A 281 -6.15 -21.32 -8.19
C TYR A 281 -6.20 -22.12 -6.88
N GLY A 282 -7.14 -23.07 -6.79
CA GLY A 282 -7.42 -23.85 -5.59
C GLY A 282 -8.03 -23.05 -4.42
N MET A 283 -8.46 -21.81 -4.64
CA MET A 283 -9.14 -21.02 -3.61
C MET A 283 -10.47 -21.67 -3.24
N ARG A 284 -10.71 -21.83 -1.94
CA ARG A 284 -11.96 -22.34 -1.38
C ARG A 284 -12.39 -21.50 -0.19
N LEU A 285 -13.69 -21.29 -0.04
CA LEU A 285 -14.23 -20.68 1.16
C LEU A 285 -14.20 -21.68 2.31
N VAL A 286 -13.46 -21.37 3.36
CA VAL A 286 -13.42 -22.17 4.59
C VAL A 286 -14.11 -21.40 5.69
N LEU A 287 -15.20 -21.96 6.22
CA LEU A 287 -15.83 -21.46 7.43
C LEU A 287 -15.00 -21.96 8.61
N SER A 288 -14.39 -21.06 9.37
CA SER A 288 -13.83 -21.41 10.67
C SER A 288 -15.00 -21.70 11.62
N GLY A 289 -15.26 -22.97 11.91
CA GLY A 289 -16.21 -23.37 12.95
C GLY A 289 -15.80 -22.81 14.32
N SER A 290 -16.79 -22.61 15.20
CA SER A 290 -16.67 -22.22 16.60
C SER A 290 -15.48 -22.85 17.34
N ASP A 291 -14.79 -22.04 18.16
CA ASP A 291 -13.82 -22.44 19.19
C ASP A 291 -12.63 -23.30 18.75
N GLN A 292 -11.92 -22.88 17.71
CA GLN A 292 -10.47 -23.00 17.76
C GLN A 292 -9.91 -21.65 18.20
N GLN A 293 -9.29 -21.62 19.39
CA GLN A 293 -8.32 -20.59 19.77
C GLN A 293 -7.20 -20.60 18.72
N ILE A 294 -7.45 -19.97 17.57
CA ILE A 294 -6.39 -19.44 16.75
C ILE A 294 -5.82 -18.33 17.63
N ALA A 295 -4.66 -18.60 18.24
CA ALA A 295 -3.94 -17.60 19.00
C ALA A 295 -3.95 -16.33 18.15
N PRO A 296 -4.53 -15.22 18.64
CA PRO A 296 -4.40 -13.97 17.94
C PRO A 296 -2.90 -13.79 17.71
N CYS A 297 -2.51 -13.41 16.50
CA CYS A 297 -1.23 -12.75 16.34
C CYS A 297 -1.40 -11.41 17.08
N GLU A 298 -1.29 -11.46 18.40
CA GLU A 298 -1.17 -10.30 19.26
C GLU A 298 0.13 -9.66 18.82
N ILE A 299 0.00 -8.65 17.95
CA ILE A 299 1.08 -7.70 17.76
C ILE A 299 1.12 -6.96 19.09
N PRO A 300 2.17 -7.12 19.92
CA PRO A 300 2.24 -6.40 21.18
C PRO A 300 2.36 -4.92 20.85
N MET A 301 1.23 -4.22 20.92
CA MET A 301 1.22 -2.77 20.93
C MET A 301 1.70 -2.38 22.31
N LYS A 302 2.95 -1.88 22.43
CA LYS A 302 3.41 -1.27 23.67
C LYS A 302 2.40 -0.21 24.09
N PRO A 303 1.86 -0.24 25.32
CA PRO A 303 1.04 0.84 25.83
C PRO A 303 1.87 2.13 25.83
N PHE A 304 1.31 3.20 25.28
CA PHE A 304 1.89 4.54 25.36
C PHE A 304 2.03 4.91 26.84
N GLY A 305 3.27 5.08 27.29
CA GLY A 305 3.53 5.68 28.60
C GLY A 305 3.00 7.11 28.58
N ARG A 306 1.90 7.36 29.30
CA ARG A 306 1.58 8.71 29.72
C ARG A 306 2.67 9.12 30.71
N GLY A 307 3.57 10.00 30.27
CA GLY A 307 4.51 10.64 31.16
C GLY A 307 3.74 11.30 32.30
N SER A 308 4.08 10.92 33.52
CA SER A 308 3.66 11.58 34.75
C SER A 308 4.32 12.96 34.82
N GLY A 309 3.71 13.96 34.19
CA GLY A 309 3.97 15.37 34.44
C GLY A 309 2.93 15.88 35.43
N SER A 310 3.35 16.15 36.65
CA SER A 310 2.57 16.85 37.67
C SER A 310 2.14 18.23 37.16
N MET A 311 0.85 18.44 36.91
CA MET A 311 0.27 19.77 36.82
C MET A 311 -0.42 20.09 38.15
N GLN A 312 0.11 21.13 38.78
CA GLN A 312 -0.43 21.76 39.97
C GLN A 312 -1.88 22.22 39.72
N SER A 313 -2.66 22.08 40.78
CA SER A 313 -3.99 22.62 40.99
C SER A 313 -4.01 24.13 40.84
N ASP A 314 -4.91 24.66 40.01
CA ASP A 314 -5.55 25.96 40.23
C ASP A 314 -6.94 25.92 39.57
N ALA A 315 -7.97 25.81 40.39
CA ALA A 315 -9.36 25.98 40.00
C ALA A 315 -9.80 27.41 40.33
N PRO A 316 -10.69 27.99 39.52
CA PRO A 316 -11.74 28.82 40.09
C PRO A 316 -13.15 28.44 39.61
N ASP A 317 -14.01 28.30 40.62
CA ASP A 317 -15.43 28.67 40.71
C ASP A 317 -16.46 28.10 39.72
N CYS A 318 -17.19 27.12 40.26
CA CYS A 318 -18.48 26.64 39.78
C CYS A 318 -19.56 27.73 39.85
N ILE A 319 -20.16 28.06 38.70
CA ILE A 319 -21.47 28.70 38.63
C ILE A 319 -22.55 27.61 38.60
N SER A 320 -23.57 27.81 39.42
CA SER A 320 -24.70 26.95 39.74
C SER A 320 -25.60 26.61 38.54
N ALA A 321 -26.15 25.39 38.56
CA ALA A 321 -27.17 24.91 37.64
C ALA A 321 -28.58 25.41 38.03
N PRO A 322 -29.48 25.68 37.07
CA PRO A 322 -30.89 25.89 37.36
C PRO A 322 -31.71 24.58 37.33
N SER A 323 -32.66 24.50 38.26
CA SER A 323 -33.61 23.43 38.57
C SER A 323 -34.63 23.12 37.45
N PRO A 324 -35.30 21.94 37.47
CA PRO A 324 -36.18 21.49 36.41
C PRO A 324 -37.63 22.00 36.57
N MET A 325 -38.32 22.22 35.45
CA MET A 325 -39.76 22.51 35.38
C MET A 325 -40.55 21.27 34.93
N PRO A 326 -41.79 21.05 35.41
CA PRO A 326 -42.54 19.82 35.19
C PRO A 326 -43.58 19.91 34.06
N GLY A 327 -43.79 18.78 33.37
CA GLY A 327 -45.12 18.33 32.90
C GLY A 327 -45.60 18.73 31.50
N CYS A 328 -45.71 17.74 30.60
CA CYS A 328 -46.93 17.44 29.83
C CYS A 328 -46.79 16.11 29.09
N GLY A 329 -47.90 15.36 29.05
CA GLY A 329 -47.98 13.93 28.73
C GLY A 329 -47.93 13.54 27.23
N PRO A 330 -48.28 12.27 26.93
CA PRO A 330 -47.85 11.58 25.71
C PRO A 330 -48.85 11.78 24.56
N PHE A 331 -48.36 11.77 23.32
CA PHE A 331 -49.19 11.51 22.15
C PHE A 331 -48.56 10.49 21.21
N ALA A 332 -49.45 9.66 20.69
CA ALA A 332 -49.23 8.37 20.09
C ALA A 332 -48.75 8.41 18.64
N ALA A 333 -48.32 7.23 18.21
CA ALA A 333 -47.92 6.87 16.86
C ALA A 333 -49.06 6.98 15.83
N ALA A 334 -48.67 7.43 14.64
CA ALA A 334 -49.03 6.85 13.34
C ALA A 334 -47.85 7.10 12.40
#